data_AF-A0A5E4YW00-F1
#
_entry.id   AF-A0A5E4YW00-F1
#
_cell.length_a   1.000
_cell.length_b   1.000
_cell.length_c   1.000
_cell.angle_alpha   90.00
_cell.angle_beta   90.00
_cell.angle_gamma   90.00
#
_symmetry.space_group_name_H-M   'P 1'
#
loop_
_entity.id
_entity.type
_entity.pdbx_description
1 polymer ?
#
loop_
_entity_poly.entity_id
_entity_poly.type
_entity_poly.pdbx_seq_one_letter_code
_entity_poly.pdbx_strand_id
1 'polypeptide(L)'
;MSFEPTLPFRKPLPTQLAMTGDDWRSDQDVKAQARAEAVRKKAAVECARKLEVARDALNAYLLACIECNDASRSRGADDSRSILMGNMSEYAGFLRSVYDK
;
A
#
# COMPACT_ATOMS: atom_id res chain seq x y z
N MET A 1 -38.51 -51.95 25.50
CA MET A 1 -37.28 -51.15 25.36
C MET A 1 -37.57 -50.02 24.40
N SER A 2 -37.26 -48.82 24.87
CA SER A 2 -37.60 -47.48 24.37
C SER A 2 -36.70 -47.00 23.23
N PHE A 3 -37.27 -46.29 22.24
CA PHE A 3 -36.70 -45.04 21.73
C PHE A 3 -37.72 -44.33 20.80
N GLU A 4 -38.30 -43.22 21.25
CA GLU A 4 -38.90 -42.21 20.35
C GLU A 4 -38.26 -40.86 20.67
N PRO A 5 -37.50 -40.24 19.75
CA PRO A 5 -37.16 -38.83 19.84
C PRO A 5 -38.03 -38.07 18.83
N THR A 6 -39.19 -37.59 19.26
CA THR A 6 -39.97 -36.62 18.49
C THR A 6 -39.29 -35.26 18.57
N LEU A 7 -38.35 -34.98 17.65
CA LEU A 7 -37.84 -33.62 17.48
C LEU A 7 -38.93 -32.76 16.83
N PRO A 8 -39.31 -31.60 17.39
CA PRO A 8 -40.28 -30.72 16.75
C PRO A 8 -39.64 -30.13 15.49
N PHE A 9 -40.20 -30.46 14.32
CA PHE A 9 -39.86 -29.83 13.05
C PHE A 9 -40.25 -28.34 13.09
N ARG A 10 -39.31 -27.47 13.49
CA ARG A 10 -39.47 -26.02 13.34
C ARG A 10 -39.43 -25.70 11.86
N LYS A 11 -40.60 -25.39 11.28
CA LYS A 11 -40.69 -24.80 9.94
C LYS A 11 -39.85 -23.51 9.93
N PRO A 12 -38.86 -23.35 9.05
CA PRO A 12 -38.17 -22.08 8.93
C PRO A 12 -39.22 -21.05 8.49
N LEU A 13 -39.37 -19.98 9.29
CA LEU A 13 -40.12 -18.80 8.84
C LEU A 13 -39.40 -18.30 7.58
N PRO A 14 -40.11 -18.02 6.47
CA PRO A 14 -39.50 -17.38 5.32
C PRO A 14 -39.19 -15.95 5.70
N THR A 15 -38.04 -15.74 6.34
CA THR A 15 -37.44 -14.42 6.44
C THR A 15 -36.90 -14.11 5.05
N GLN A 16 -37.75 -13.53 4.19
CA GLN A 16 -37.25 -12.82 3.03
C GLN A 16 -36.39 -11.67 3.57
N LEU A 17 -35.09 -11.91 3.69
CA LEU A 17 -34.13 -10.82 3.76
C LEU A 17 -34.25 -10.10 2.43
N ALA A 18 -34.92 -8.95 2.44
CA ALA A 18 -34.82 -7.98 1.38
C ALA A 18 -33.36 -7.51 1.36
N MET A 19 -32.53 -8.18 0.57
CA MET A 19 -31.17 -7.75 0.27
C MET A 19 -31.29 -6.47 -0.56
N THR A 20 -31.40 -5.33 0.12
CA THR A 20 -31.29 -4.02 -0.52
C THR A 20 -29.89 -3.90 -1.11
N GLY A 21 -29.78 -3.22 -2.26
CA GLY A 21 -28.62 -3.28 -3.16
C GLY A 21 -27.25 -2.88 -2.58
N ASP A 22 -27.19 -2.40 -1.33
CA ASP A 22 -25.96 -2.08 -0.59
C ASP A 22 -25.41 -3.27 0.24
N ASP A 23 -26.19 -4.34 0.47
CA ASP A 23 -25.85 -5.45 1.38
C ASP A 23 -25.12 -6.64 0.73
N TRP A 24 -24.64 -6.49 -0.50
CA TRP A 24 -24.04 -7.62 -1.25
C TRP A 24 -22.63 -8.01 -0.78
N ARG A 25 -21.97 -7.17 0.02
CA ARG A 25 -20.66 -7.47 0.63
C ARG A 25 -20.86 -8.00 2.03
N SER A 26 -20.29 -9.17 2.31
CA SER A 26 -20.31 -9.68 3.68
C SER A 26 -19.46 -8.80 4.60
N ASP A 27 -19.81 -8.74 5.89
CA ASP A 27 -18.99 -8.08 6.90
C ASP A 27 -17.53 -8.57 6.91
N GLN A 28 -17.31 -9.82 6.50
CA GLN A 28 -15.97 -10.39 6.37
C GLN A 28 -15.20 -9.74 5.20
N ASP A 29 -15.86 -9.51 4.06
CA ASP A 29 -15.25 -8.88 2.89
C ASP A 29 -14.86 -7.42 3.20
N VAL A 30 -15.73 -6.69 3.89
CA VAL A 30 -15.44 -5.31 4.33
C VAL A 30 -14.23 -5.28 5.26
N LYS A 31 -14.16 -6.20 6.24
CA LYS A 31 -13.02 -6.31 7.14
C LYS A 31 -11.73 -6.73 6.45
N ALA A 32 -11.81 -7.66 5.50
CA ALA A 32 -10.67 -8.09 4.69
C ALA A 32 -10.11 -6.94 3.85
N GLN A 33 -10.99 -6.18 3.19
CA GLN A 33 -10.63 -5.00 2.40
C GLN A 33 -9.95 -3.93 3.27
N ALA A 34 -10.53 -3.60 4.43
CA ALA A 34 -9.95 -2.62 5.35
C ALA A 34 -8.55 -3.03 5.82
N ARG A 35 -8.31 -4.32 6.08
CA ARG A 35 -6.98 -4.83 6.44
C ARG A 35 -5.99 -4.69 5.29
N ALA A 36 -6.40 -5.04 4.06
CA ALA A 36 -5.54 -4.91 2.88
C ALA A 36 -5.16 -3.45 2.62
N GLU A 37 -6.09 -2.51 2.79
CA GLU A 37 -5.85 -1.08 2.66
C GLU A 37 -4.89 -0.54 3.73
N ALA A 38 -5.01 -1.01 4.98
CA ALA A 38 -4.08 -0.67 6.05
C ALA A 38 -2.65 -1.16 5.76
N VAL A 39 -2.52 -2.38 5.24
CA VAL A 39 -1.22 -2.93 4.80
C VAL A 39 -0.62 -2.09 3.68
N ARG A 40 -1.44 -1.71 2.68
CA ARG A 40 -1.00 -0.82 1.59
C ARG A 40 -0.53 0.54 2.12
N LYS A 41 -1.28 1.16 3.02
CA LYS A 41 -0.90 2.45 3.66
C LYS A 41 0.47 2.34 4.32
N LYS A 42 0.67 1.31 5.14
CA LYS A 42 1.95 1.07 5.82
C LYS A 42 3.10 0.86 4.84
N ALA A 43 2.88 0.05 3.80
CA ALA A 43 3.89 -0.20 2.77
C ALA A 43 4.24 1.07 1.99
N ALA A 44 3.27 1.93 1.68
CA ALA A 44 3.47 3.19 0.97
C ALA A 44 4.34 4.17 1.79
N VAL A 45 4.05 4.34 3.09
CA VAL A 45 4.82 5.22 3.97
C VAL A 45 6.27 4.73 4.11
N GLU A 46 6.46 3.42 4.29
CA GLU A 46 7.81 2.85 4.37
C GLU A 46 8.57 2.94 3.04
N CYS A 47 7.87 2.78 1.91
CA CYS A 47 8.44 2.99 0.59
C CYS A 47 8.92 4.45 0.42
N ALA A 48 8.09 5.44 0.75
CA ALA A 48 8.45 6.86 0.69
C ALA A 48 9.71 7.16 1.52
N ARG A 49 9.77 6.66 2.75
CA ARG A 49 10.93 6.81 3.62
C ARG A 49 12.21 6.21 3.00
N LYS A 50 12.11 5.02 2.41
CA LYS A 50 13.26 4.36 1.75
C LYS A 50 13.72 5.08 0.49
N LEU A 51 12.80 5.68 -0.27
CA LEU A 51 13.14 6.48 -1.45
C LEU A 51 13.93 7.74 -1.06
N GLU A 52 13.55 8.41 0.02
CA GLU A 52 14.30 9.56 0.54
C GLU A 52 15.72 9.16 0.97
N VAL A 53 15.86 8.05 1.70
CA VAL A 53 17.18 7.52 2.10
C VAL A 53 18.02 7.13 0.88
N ALA A 54 17.41 6.49 -0.12
CA ALA A 54 18.10 6.10 -1.35
C ALA A 54 18.55 7.31 -2.17
N ARG A 55 17.73 8.36 -2.24
CA ARG A 55 18.08 9.65 -2.86
C ARG A 55 19.30 10.26 -2.18
N ASP A 56 19.32 10.31 -0.84
CA ASP A 56 20.42 10.90 -0.08
C ASP A 56 21.73 10.13 -0.28
N ALA A 57 21.66 8.79 -0.32
CA ALA A 57 22.80 7.95 -0.65
C ALA A 57 23.33 8.20 -2.08
N LEU A 58 22.44 8.36 -3.05
CA LEU A 58 22.80 8.69 -4.44
C LEU A 58 23.43 10.08 -4.56
N ASN A 59 22.95 11.05 -3.79
CA ASN A 59 23.52 12.39 -3.74
C ASN A 59 24.94 12.35 -3.16
N ALA A 60 25.15 11.63 -2.05
CA ALA A 60 26.47 11.45 -1.47
C ALA A 60 27.44 10.78 -2.45
N TYR A 61 26.99 9.76 -3.21
CA TYR A 61 27.77 9.15 -4.26
C TYR A 61 28.13 10.14 -5.39
N LEU A 62 27.17 10.94 -5.85
CA LEU A 62 27.42 11.96 -6.88
C LEU A 62 28.47 12.98 -6.42
N LEU A 63 28.40 13.43 -5.17
CA LEU A 63 29.39 14.34 -4.59
C LEU A 63 30.78 13.72 -4.58
N ALA A 64 30.90 12.45 -4.15
CA ALA A 64 32.17 11.72 -4.21
C ALA A 64 32.72 11.63 -5.65
N CYS A 65 31.88 11.38 -6.65
CA CYS A 65 32.30 11.41 -8.05
C CYS A 65 32.79 12.80 -8.51
N ILE A 66 32.20 13.88 -8.01
CA ILE A 66 32.63 15.24 -8.30
C ILE A 66 34.01 15.52 -7.67
N GLU A 67 34.24 15.04 -6.45
CA GLU A 67 35.51 15.17 -5.72
C GLU A 67 36.65 14.40 -6.37
N CYS A 68 36.39 13.20 -6.92
CA CYS A 68 37.39 12.43 -7.68
C CYS A 68 37.98 13.19 -8.87
N ASN A 69 37.29 14.22 -9.36
CA ASN A 69 37.75 15.07 -10.46
C ASN A 69 38.17 14.27 -11.72
N ASP A 70 37.48 13.17 -11.97
CA ASP A 70 37.67 12.32 -13.14
C ASP A 70 36.54 12.54 -14.17
N ALA A 71 36.42 11.62 -15.13
CA ALA A 71 35.33 11.62 -16.10
C ALA A 71 33.95 11.27 -15.52
N SER A 72 33.84 11.01 -14.21
CA SER A 72 32.62 10.55 -13.52
C SER A 72 31.78 11.70 -12.93
N ARG A 73 32.22 12.96 -13.13
CA ARG A 73 31.51 14.20 -12.75
C ARG A 73 30.06 14.24 -13.28
N SER A 74 29.28 15.19 -12.78
CA SER A 74 27.91 15.40 -13.25
C SER A 74 27.86 15.64 -14.76
N ARG A 75 26.90 14.97 -15.43
CA ARG A 75 26.62 15.16 -16.87
C ARG A 75 25.58 16.27 -17.12
N GLY A 76 25.27 17.08 -16.12
CA GLY A 76 24.25 18.13 -16.21
C GLY A 76 22.83 17.56 -16.24
N ALA A 77 22.00 18.06 -17.15
CA ALA A 77 20.59 17.65 -17.26
C ALA A 77 20.41 16.18 -17.65
N ASP A 78 21.34 15.62 -18.41
CA ASP A 78 21.30 14.23 -18.88
C ASP A 78 21.90 13.24 -17.86
N ASP A 79 22.26 13.69 -16.66
CA ASP A 79 22.77 12.80 -15.62
C ASP A 79 21.63 11.95 -15.05
N SER A 80 21.64 10.66 -15.43
CA SER A 80 20.68 9.67 -14.93
C SER A 80 20.60 9.61 -13.39
N ARG A 81 21.68 9.93 -12.66
CA ARG A 81 21.66 9.99 -11.18
C ARG A 81 20.77 11.12 -10.70
N SER A 82 20.90 12.31 -11.31
CA SER A 82 20.06 13.47 -11.01
C SER A 82 18.60 13.21 -11.33
N ILE A 83 18.32 12.62 -12.50
CA ILE A 83 16.96 12.25 -12.91
C ILE A 83 16.36 11.25 -11.92
N LEU A 84 17.11 10.20 -11.56
CA LEU A 84 16.66 9.19 -10.62
C LEU A 84 16.37 9.77 -9.23
N MET A 85 17.22 10.66 -8.72
CA MET A 85 16.96 11.38 -7.46
C MET A 85 15.69 12.24 -7.52
N GLY A 86 15.44 12.89 -8.66
CA GLY A 86 14.21 13.64 -8.91
C GLY A 86 12.98 12.74 -8.85
N ASN A 87 12.99 11.63 -9.60
CA ASN A 87 11.90 10.65 -9.64
C ASN A 87 11.61 10.04 -8.25
N MET A 88 12.65 9.73 -7.48
CA MET A 88 12.50 9.23 -6.10
C MET A 88 11.82 10.28 -5.20
N SER A 89 12.22 11.54 -5.31
CA SER A 89 11.64 12.64 -4.51
C SER A 89 10.18 12.89 -4.88
N GLU A 90 9.87 12.93 -6.18
CA GLU A 90 8.51 13.11 -6.68
C GLU A 90 7.59 11.99 -6.19
N TYR A 91 8.02 10.74 -6.36
CA TYR A 91 7.18 9.60 -5.98
C TYR A 91 7.03 9.46 -4.46
N ALA A 92 8.07 9.74 -3.67
CA ALA A 92 7.98 9.80 -2.22
C ALA A 92 6.98 10.89 -1.77
N GLY A 93 7.04 12.08 -2.38
CA GLY A 93 6.10 13.17 -2.13
C GLY A 93 4.66 12.78 -2.47
N PHE A 94 4.44 12.13 -3.61
CA PHE A 94 3.13 11.58 -3.97
C PHE A 94 2.62 10.60 -2.91
N LEU A 95 3.42 9.60 -2.53
CA LEU A 95 3.02 8.60 -1.53
C LEU A 95 2.70 9.23 -0.18
N ARG A 96 3.48 10.21 0.30
CA ARG A 96 3.18 10.96 1.52
C ARG A 96 1.89 11.76 1.40
N SER A 97 1.67 12.46 0.28
CA SER A 97 0.46 13.25 0.09
C SER A 97 -0.82 12.42 0.08
N VAL A 98 -0.76 11.14 -0.33
CA VAL A 98 -1.91 10.22 -0.34
C VAL A 98 -2.08 9.48 0.98
N TYR A 99 -0.99 9.00 1.59
CA TYR A 99 -1.03 8.03 2.68
C TYR A 99 -0.51 8.55 4.04
N ASP A 100 0.10 9.74 4.10
CA ASP A 100 0.62 10.36 5.34
C ASP A 100 -0.26 11.55 5.77
N LYS A 101 -1.58 11.39 5.58
CA LYS A 101 -2.62 12.28 6.11
C LYS A 101 -3.13 11.78 7.46
#